data_AF-A0A661Z974-F1
#
_entry.id   AF-A0A661Z974-F1
#
_cell.length_a   1.000
_cell.length_b   1.000
_cell.length_c   1.000
_cell.angle_alpha   90.00
_cell.angle_beta   90.00
_cell.angle_gamma   90.00
#
_symmetry.space_group_name_H-M   'P 1'
#
loop_
_entity.id
_entity.type
_entity.pdbx_description
1 polymer ?
#
loop_
_entity_poly.entity_id
_entity_poly.type
_entity_poly.pdbx_seq_one_letter_code
_entity_poly.pdbx_strand_id
1 'polypeptide(L)' 'IEEMENIPAYVRKKIPIEQKKHSEDQEVSRYRLTDEGSDGEGGPKLRSDNSYLHDNVD' A
#
# COMPACT_ATOMS: atom_id res chain seq x y z
N ILE A 1 13.02 14.13 -35.54
CA ILE A 1 11.78 14.10 -34.73
C ILE A 1 11.70 12.80 -33.94
N GLU A 2 12.02 11.66 -34.58
CA GLU A 2 12.11 10.31 -33.96
C GLU A 2 13.01 10.21 -32.72
N GLU A 3 14.18 10.84 -32.70
CA GLU A 3 15.09 10.77 -31.54
C GLU A 3 14.50 11.36 -30.26
N MET A 4 13.63 12.37 -30.39
CA MET A 4 12.99 13.00 -29.24
C MET A 4 11.92 12.11 -28.64
N GLU A 5 11.33 11.18 -29.39
CA GLU A 5 10.25 10.29 -28.92
C GLU A 5 10.76 9.22 -27.94
N ASN A 6 12.02 8.81 -28.09
CA ASN A 6 12.66 7.79 -27.25
C ASN A 6 13.01 8.28 -25.84
N ILE A 7 13.00 9.60 -25.61
CA ILE A 7 13.38 10.19 -24.33
C ILE A 7 12.13 10.38 -23.47
N PRO A 8 12.09 10.02 -22.18
CA PRO A 8 10.93 10.29 -21.33
C PRO A 8 10.60 11.79 -21.21
N ALA A 9 9.31 12.12 -21.10
CA ALA A 9 8.86 13.51 -21.07
C ALA A 9 9.46 14.33 -19.91
N TYR A 10 9.67 13.71 -18.74
CA TYR A 10 10.27 14.39 -17.58
C TYR A 10 11.72 14.81 -17.86
N VAL A 11 12.48 13.98 -18.58
CA VAL A 11 13.84 14.28 -19.03
C VAL A 11 13.82 15.39 -20.06
N ARG A 12 12.94 15.31 -21.07
CA ARG A 12 12.80 16.35 -22.12
C ARG A 12 12.50 17.73 -21.53
N LYS A 13 11.62 17.77 -20.51
CA LYS A 13 11.19 19.01 -19.84
C LYS A 13 12.11 19.43 -18.69
N LYS A 14 13.22 18.72 -18.45
CA LYS A 14 14.15 18.94 -17.32
C LYS A 14 13.42 19.07 -15.98
N ILE A 15 12.38 18.26 -15.78
CA ILE A 15 11.59 18.27 -14.55
C ILE A 15 12.36 17.44 -13.51
N PRO A 16 12.77 18.04 -12.38
CA PRO A 16 13.38 17.28 -11.29
C PRO A 16 12.31 16.36 -10.69
N ILE A 17 12.51 15.05 -10.82
CA ILE A 17 11.72 14.06 -10.11
C ILE A 17 12.45 13.80 -8.79
N GLU A 18 11.87 14.25 -7.68
CA GLU A 18 12.32 13.83 -6.38
C GLU A 18 12.07 12.32 -6.24
N GLN A 19 13.14 11.56 -6.04
CA GLN A 19 13.07 10.18 -5.54
C GLN A 19 12.54 10.24 -4.10
N LYS A 20 11.24 10.48 -3.94
CA LYS A 20 10.59 10.32 -2.65
C LYS A 20 10.67 8.85 -2.32
N LYS A 21 11.12 8.54 -1.09
CA LYS A 21 10.97 7.21 -0.50
C LYS A 21 9.51 6.83 -0.74
N HIS A 22 9.25 5.94 -1.69
CA HIS A 22 7.91 5.40 -1.83
C HIS A 22 7.58 4.76 -0.49
N SER A 23 6.30 4.76 -0.12
CA SER A 23 5.85 4.18 1.14
C SER A 23 6.10 2.67 1.11
N GLU A 24 7.35 2.25 1.21
CA GLU A 24 7.78 0.86 1.42
C GLU A 24 7.42 0.46 2.84
N ASP A 25 7.56 1.39 3.79
CA ASP A 25 6.99 1.27 5.14
C ASP A 25 5.56 1.83 5.14
N GLN A 26 4.60 1.08 4.59
CA GLN A 26 3.21 1.32 4.96
C GLN A 26 2.95 0.72 6.34
N GLU A 27 2.71 1.58 7.34
CA GLU A 27 2.14 1.15 8.62
C GLU A 27 0.71 0.63 8.39
N VAL A 28 0.59 -0.63 8.00
CA VAL A 28 -0.68 -1.31 7.77
C VAL A 28 -1.12 -2.00 9.06
N SER A 29 -2.37 -1.74 9.47
CA SER A 29 -2.97 -2.47 10.58
C SER A 29 -3.20 -3.92 10.20
N ARG A 30 -2.51 -4.84 10.90
CA ARG A 30 -2.72 -6.30 10.79
C ARG A 30 -4.01 -6.76 11.47
N TYR A 31 -4.78 -5.85 12.06
CA TYR A 31 -6.00 -6.19 12.79
C TYR A 31 -7.26 -5.99 11.95
N ARG A 32 -8.22 -6.92 12.07
CA ARG A 32 -9.57 -6.85 11.50
C ARG A 32 -10.61 -6.71 12.62
N LEU A 33 -11.66 -5.93 12.37
CA LEU A 33 -12.83 -5.85 13.24
C LEU A 33 -13.76 -7.04 12.98
N THR A 34 -14.12 -7.77 14.03
CA THR A 34 -15.05 -8.92 13.96
C THR A 34 -16.15 -8.76 14.99
N ASP A 35 -17.36 -9.18 14.64
CA ASP A 35 -18.52 -9.16 15.56
C ASP A 35 -18.58 -10.40 16.47
N GLU A 36 -17.67 -11.35 16.26
CA GLU A 36 -17.65 -12.64 16.95
C GLU A 36 -16.74 -12.58 18.19
N GLY A 37 -17.36 -12.48 19.37
CA GLY A 37 -16.70 -12.65 20.65
C GLY A 37 -16.47 -14.13 20.97
N SER A 38 -15.27 -14.46 21.46
CA SER A 38 -14.88 -15.78 21.99
C SER A 38 -15.81 -16.38 23.07
N ASP A 39 -16.77 -15.61 23.58
CA ASP A 39 -17.51 -15.94 24.80
C ASP A 39 -19.03 -15.71 24.67
N GLY A 40 -19.57 -15.65 23.44
CA GLY A 40 -21.02 -15.55 23.20
C GLY A 40 -21.68 -14.21 23.55
N GLU A 41 -20.94 -13.26 24.13
CA GLU A 41 -21.35 -11.85 24.23
C GLU A 41 -20.95 -11.12 22.95
N GLY A 42 -21.94 -10.86 22.10
CA GLY A 42 -21.80 -10.18 20.81
C GLY A 42 -21.29 -8.75 20.99
N GLY A 43 -20.06 -8.51 20.56
CA GLY A 43 -19.44 -7.20 20.62
C GLY A 43 -18.21 -7.13 19.69
N PRO A 44 -17.89 -5.94 19.17
CA PRO A 44 -16.79 -5.76 18.24
C PRO A 44 -15.44 -6.09 18.89
N LYS A 45 -14.70 -7.05 18.34
CA LYS A 45 -13.33 -7.41 18.74
C LYS A 45 -12.34 -7.16 17.59
N LEU A 46 -11.10 -6.80 17.94
CA LEU A 46 -9.98 -6.78 16.98
C LEU A 46 -9.27 -8.14 16.99
N ARG A 47 -9.06 -8.70 15.81
CA ARG A 47 -8.29 -9.94 15.60
C ARG A 47 -7.11 -9.67 14.68
N SER A 48 -5.95 -10.27 14.94
CA SER A 48 -4.69 -10.01 14.21
C SER A 48 -4.55 -10.79 12.90
N ASP A 49 -5.63 -11.43 12.42
CA ASP A 49 -5.69 -12.30 11.24
C ASP A 49 -6.33 -11.58 10.04
N ASN A 50 -5.87 -10.36 9.73
CA ASN A 50 -6.42 -9.59 8.62
C ASN A 50 -6.09 -10.23 7.25
N SER A 51 -7.06 -10.94 6.67
CA SER A 51 -6.95 -11.63 5.37
C SER A 51 -6.86 -10.72 4.14
N TYR A 52 -7.12 -9.42 4.29
CA TYR A 52 -7.01 -8.43 3.22
C TYR A 52 -5.59 -7.87 3.08
N LEU A 53 -4.68 -8.26 3.98
CA LEU A 53 -3.29 -7.89 3.90
C LEU A 53 -2.53 -8.91 3.05
N HIS A 54 -2.16 -8.50 1.84
CA HIS A 54 -1.35 -9.31 0.93
C HIS A 54 0.12 -9.13 1.28
N ASP A 55 0.58 -9.89 2.27
CA ASP A 55 1.88 -9.66 2.93
C ASP A 55 3.09 -9.80 2.00
N ASN A 56 2.99 -10.45 0.84
CA ASN A 56 4.05 -10.51 -0.17
C ASN A 56 3.46 -10.71 -1.56
N VAL A 57 3.08 -9.60 -2.22
CA VAL A 57 2.84 -9.62 -3.67
C VAL A 57 4.21 -9.59 -4.35
N ASP A 58 4.62 -10.72 -4.93
CA ASP A 58 5.85 -10.88 -5.75
C ASP A 58 5.62 -10.35 -7.18
#